data_AF-F3GD08-F1
#
_entry.id   AF-F3GD08-F1
#
_cell.length_a   1.000
_cell.length_b   1.000
_cell.length_c   1.000
_cell.angle_alpha   90.00
_cell.angle_beta   90.00
_cell.angle_gamma   90.00
#
_symmetry.space_group_name_H-M   'P 1'
#
loop_
_entity.id
_entity.type
_entity.pdbx_description
1 polymer ?
#
loop_
_entity_poly.entity_id
_entity_poly.type
_entity_poly.pdbx_seq_one_letter_code
_entity_poly.pdbx_strand_id
1 'polypeptide(L)'
;MELISHWLGSAPDFAVPFALAALGLILIERSGVLALGVEGLMLVGALAGIGMQLSLGSPGLSLLASMAAAGLVSLLFALMMLVLRINQVIAGLALVFFCQGLTGLLGTLLGWTNRPVSGLQAVELWPLSELPVVGRVFVQNPLVYLTVVIFIAVVWLLDRTRTGLRLRAVGENPQAADAAGISVLGYRLAAIVAGSALMG
;
A
#
# COMPACT_ATOMS: atom_id res chain seq x y z
N MET A 1 21.42 -27.10 4.33
CA MET A 1 20.30 -26.93 3.39
C MET A 1 19.07 -26.30 4.05
N GLU A 2 18.77 -26.63 5.32
CA GLU A 2 17.68 -26.00 6.11
C GLU A 2 17.71 -24.46 6.19
N LEU A 3 18.89 -23.85 6.33
CA LEU A 3 19.03 -22.38 6.37
C LEU A 3 18.53 -21.73 5.07
N ILE A 4 18.90 -22.29 3.92
CA ILE A 4 18.56 -21.75 2.60
C ILE A 4 17.06 -21.92 2.35
N SER A 5 16.48 -23.08 2.70
CA SER A 5 15.04 -23.30 2.57
C SER A 5 14.21 -22.43 3.52
N HIS A 6 14.69 -22.14 4.73
CA HIS A 6 14.04 -21.19 5.63
C HIS A 6 14.10 -19.77 5.09
N TRP A 7 15.27 -19.35 4.62
CA TRP A 7 15.46 -18.01 4.07
C TRP A 7 14.59 -17.78 2.83
N LEU A 8 14.55 -18.75 1.91
CA LEU A 8 13.68 -18.73 0.73
C LEU A 8 12.19 -18.78 1.10
N GLY A 9 11.83 -19.51 2.16
CA GLY A 9 10.45 -19.57 2.65
C GLY A 9 9.96 -18.25 3.24
N SER A 10 10.81 -17.53 3.99
CA SER A 10 10.44 -16.26 4.65
C SER A 10 10.60 -15.02 3.77
N ALA A 11 11.41 -15.08 2.70
CA ALA A 11 11.65 -13.93 1.83
C ALA A 11 10.37 -13.29 1.25
N PRO A 12 9.36 -14.07 0.78
CA PRO A 12 8.10 -13.50 0.28
C PRO A 12 7.35 -12.69 1.34
N ASP A 13 7.27 -13.16 2.59
CA ASP A 13 6.58 -12.47 3.68
C ASP A 13 7.17 -11.07 3.95
N PHE A 14 8.50 -10.94 3.91
CA PHE A 14 9.17 -9.65 4.05
C PHE A 14 9.04 -8.75 2.82
N ALA A 15 8.91 -9.34 1.62
CA ALA A 15 8.83 -8.60 0.37
C ALA A 15 7.44 -8.00 0.12
N VAL A 16 6.37 -8.61 0.64
CA VAL A 16 4.97 -8.21 0.37
C VAL A 16 4.68 -6.73 0.67
N PRO A 17 5.00 -6.17 1.85
CA PRO A 17 4.70 -4.77 2.13
C PRO A 17 5.37 -3.82 1.13
N PHE A 18 6.61 -4.11 0.73
CA PHE A 18 7.34 -3.33 -0.27
C PHE A 18 6.76 -3.50 -1.68
N ALA A 19 6.31 -4.71 -2.04
CA ALA A 19 5.67 -4.97 -3.32
C ALA A 19 4.32 -4.23 -3.45
N LEU A 20 3.50 -4.25 -2.39
CA LEU A 20 2.25 -3.50 -2.33
C LEU A 20 2.51 -1.99 -2.37
N ALA A 21 3.52 -1.51 -1.64
CA ALA A 21 3.92 -0.11 -1.68
C ALA A 21 4.39 0.33 -3.08
N ALA A 22 5.19 -0.50 -3.75
CA ALA A 22 5.64 -0.25 -5.13
C ALA A 22 4.48 -0.21 -6.12
N LEU A 23 3.50 -1.12 -5.99
CA LEU A 23 2.28 -1.10 -6.81
C LEU A 23 1.46 0.17 -6.60
N GLY A 24 1.31 0.59 -5.34
CA GLY A 24 0.67 1.84 -4.99
C GLY A 24 1.40 3.03 -5.63
N LEU A 25 2.74 3.06 -5.54
CA LEU A 25 3.57 4.10 -6.15
C LEU A 25 3.37 4.18 -7.66
N ILE A 26 3.39 3.04 -8.35
CA ILE A 26 3.18 2.98 -9.80
C ILE A 26 1.83 3.62 -10.17
N LEU A 27 0.76 3.37 -9.42
CA LEU A 27 -0.54 3.99 -9.68
C LEU A 27 -0.49 5.52 -9.55
N ILE A 28 0.18 6.02 -8.51
CA ILE A 28 0.29 7.47 -8.24
C ILE A 28 1.17 8.14 -9.31
N GLU A 29 2.33 7.55 -9.62
CA GLU A 29 3.27 8.08 -10.61
C GLU A 29 2.70 8.11 -12.02
N ARG A 30 1.91 7.09 -12.39
CA ARG A 30 1.20 7.07 -13.68
C ARG A 30 0.16 8.18 -13.81
N SER A 31 -0.27 8.81 -12.71
CA SER A 31 -1.14 10.00 -12.73
C SER A 31 -0.39 11.33 -12.92
N GLY A 32 0.95 11.30 -12.93
CA GLY A 32 1.82 12.47 -13.03
C GLY A 32 2.14 13.12 -11.68
N VAL A 33 2.03 12.37 -10.58
CA VAL A 33 2.35 12.81 -9.22
C VAL A 33 3.40 11.88 -8.64
N LEU A 34 4.51 12.41 -8.14
CA LEU A 34 5.50 11.63 -7.40
C LEU A 34 5.14 11.63 -5.92
N ALA A 35 4.95 10.44 -5.35
CA ALA A 35 4.65 10.26 -3.94
C ALA A 35 5.93 9.84 -3.18
N LEU A 36 6.65 10.81 -2.64
CA LEU A 36 7.85 10.55 -1.84
C LEU A 36 7.55 10.32 -0.34
N GLY A 37 6.27 10.40 0.05
CA GLY A 37 5.80 10.26 1.43
C GLY A 37 5.37 8.85 1.83
N VAL A 38 5.79 7.80 1.09
CA VAL A 38 5.29 6.42 1.25
C VAL A 38 5.59 5.86 2.64
N GLU A 39 6.78 6.09 3.16
CA GLU A 39 7.16 5.61 4.50
C GLU A 39 6.18 6.08 5.57
N GLY A 40 5.75 7.34 5.50
CA GLY A 40 4.76 7.90 6.41
C GLY A 40 3.40 7.22 6.29
N LEU A 41 2.94 6.93 5.07
CA LEU A 41 1.67 6.24 4.84
C LEU A 41 1.70 4.79 5.35
N MET A 42 2.83 4.09 5.14
CA MET A 42 3.05 2.75 5.68
C MET A 42 3.02 2.75 7.20
N LEU A 43 3.63 3.76 7.86
CA LEU A 43 3.58 3.89 9.33
C LEU A 43 2.15 4.04 9.86
N VAL A 44 1.34 4.88 9.19
CA VAL A 44 -0.07 5.07 9.55
C VAL A 44 -0.88 3.79 9.36
N GLY A 45 -0.71 3.12 8.22
CA GLY A 45 -1.36 1.83 7.94
C GLY A 45 -1.00 0.78 9.00
N ALA A 46 0.29 0.62 9.29
CA ALA A 46 0.77 -0.32 10.30
C ALA A 46 0.18 -0.05 11.69
N LEU A 47 0.14 1.22 12.13
CA LEU A 47 -0.44 1.57 13.42
C LEU A 47 -1.95 1.27 13.46
N ALA A 48 -2.69 1.66 12.43
CA ALA A 48 -4.13 1.44 12.36
C ALA A 48 -4.47 -0.07 12.36
N GLY A 49 -3.73 -0.87 11.60
CA GLY A 49 -3.87 -2.32 11.58
C GLY A 49 -3.59 -2.96 12.93
N ILE A 50 -2.51 -2.56 13.61
CA ILE A 50 -2.18 -3.05 14.97
C ILE A 50 -3.26 -2.64 15.96
N GLY A 51 -3.70 -1.38 15.95
CA GLY A 51 -4.74 -0.88 16.85
C GLY A 51 -6.06 -1.62 16.67
N MET A 52 -6.42 -1.93 15.42
CA MET A 52 -7.61 -2.71 15.09
C MET A 52 -7.47 -4.18 15.50
N GLN A 53 -6.30 -4.77 15.29
CA GLN A 53 -6.02 -6.15 15.71
C GLN A 53 -6.06 -6.31 17.23
N LEU A 54 -5.55 -5.32 17.98
CA LEU A 54 -5.56 -5.33 19.44
C LEU A 54 -6.96 -5.13 20.04
N SER A 55 -7.87 -4.47 19.32
CA SER A 55 -9.22 -4.17 19.82
C SER A 55 -10.24 -5.24 19.44
N LEU A 56 -10.26 -5.68 18.17
CA LEU A 56 -11.25 -6.64 17.66
C LEU A 56 -10.69 -8.05 17.41
N GLY A 57 -9.37 -8.22 17.27
CA GLY A 57 -8.75 -9.53 17.06
C GLY A 57 -8.96 -10.14 15.66
N SER A 58 -9.61 -9.44 14.73
CA SER A 58 -9.93 -9.95 13.39
C SER A 58 -8.94 -9.45 12.31
N PRO A 59 -8.12 -10.32 11.69
CA PRO A 59 -7.10 -9.87 10.74
C PRO A 59 -7.64 -9.17 9.49
N GLY A 60 -8.81 -9.58 8.99
CA GLY A 60 -9.43 -8.95 7.82
C GLY A 60 -9.86 -7.50 8.06
N LEU A 61 -10.43 -7.20 9.24
CA LEU A 61 -10.77 -5.81 9.60
C LEU A 61 -9.53 -4.97 9.84
N SER A 62 -8.46 -5.58 10.37
CA SER A 62 -7.16 -4.91 10.54
C SER A 62 -6.59 -4.44 9.22
N LEU A 63 -6.62 -5.30 8.18
CA LEU A 63 -6.21 -4.92 6.82
C LEU A 63 -7.06 -3.78 6.26
N LEU A 64 -8.40 -3.88 6.35
CA LEU A 64 -9.29 -2.81 5.88
C LEU A 64 -9.06 -1.48 6.62
N ALA A 65 -8.78 -1.54 7.92
CA ALA A 65 -8.48 -0.37 8.73
C ALA A 65 -7.14 0.27 8.32
N SER A 66 -6.10 -0.53 8.03
CA SER A 66 -4.83 -0.04 7.52
C SER A 66 -4.99 0.69 6.19
N MET A 67 -5.68 0.06 5.23
CA MET A 67 -5.95 0.62 3.91
C MET A 67 -6.73 1.94 4.01
N ALA A 68 -7.78 1.97 4.86
CA ALA A 68 -8.60 3.15 5.07
C ALA A 68 -7.82 4.28 5.73
N ALA A 69 -6.99 3.99 6.75
CA ALA A 69 -6.21 5.00 7.46
C ALA A 69 -5.15 5.64 6.54
N ALA A 70 -4.41 4.84 5.78
CA ALA A 70 -3.45 5.35 4.80
C ALA A 70 -4.13 6.14 3.68
N GLY A 71 -5.27 5.64 3.17
CA GLY A 71 -6.10 6.36 2.20
C GLY A 71 -6.60 7.71 2.73
N LEU A 72 -7.04 7.78 3.98
CA LEU A 72 -7.50 9.04 4.61
C LEU A 72 -6.35 10.03 4.81
N VAL A 73 -5.20 9.60 5.32
CA VAL A 73 -4.04 10.48 5.50
C VAL A 73 -3.49 10.95 4.15
N SER A 74 -3.58 10.13 3.10
CA SER A 74 -3.19 10.53 1.75
C SER A 74 -4.00 11.71 1.19
N LEU A 75 -5.20 11.99 1.72
CA LEU A 75 -5.98 13.17 1.32
C LEU A 75 -5.27 14.47 1.71
N LEU A 76 -4.52 14.47 2.81
CA LEU A 76 -3.67 15.61 3.20
C LEU A 76 -2.58 15.83 2.14
N PHE A 77 -1.94 14.76 1.69
CA PHE A 77 -0.95 14.82 0.62
C PHE A 77 -1.58 15.29 -0.70
N ALA A 78 -2.73 14.73 -1.07
CA ALA A 78 -3.47 15.14 -2.27
C ALA A 78 -3.86 16.63 -2.21
N LEU A 79 -4.28 17.14 -1.05
CA LEU A 79 -4.58 18.56 -0.86
C LEU A 79 -3.34 19.43 -1.13
N MET A 80 -2.21 19.08 -0.50
CA MET A 80 -0.94 19.80 -0.66
C MET A 80 -0.48 19.85 -2.12
N MET A 81 -0.68 18.75 -2.84
CA MET A 81 -0.13 18.55 -4.18
C MET A 81 -1.06 19.07 -5.28
N LEU A 82 -2.35 18.74 -5.19
CA LEU A 82 -3.32 19.04 -6.24
C LEU A 82 -3.92 20.44 -6.10
N VAL A 83 -4.15 20.91 -4.87
CA VAL A 83 -4.79 22.20 -4.61
C VAL A 83 -3.75 23.26 -4.29
N LEU A 84 -2.86 23.00 -3.32
CA LEU A 84 -1.87 23.98 -2.87
C LEU A 84 -0.64 24.06 -3.79
N ARG A 85 -0.48 23.10 -4.72
CA ARG A 85 0.63 23.04 -5.70
C ARG A 85 2.01 23.15 -5.06
N ILE A 86 2.18 22.55 -3.88
CA ILE A 86 3.46 22.49 -3.17
C ILE A 86 4.42 21.59 -3.95
N ASN A 87 5.72 21.86 -3.84
CA ASN A 87 6.75 20.98 -4.40
C ASN A 87 6.61 19.56 -3.83
N GLN A 88 6.61 18.57 -4.72
CA GLN A 88 6.37 17.16 -4.43
C GLN A 88 7.33 16.55 -3.41
N VAL A 89 8.59 16.97 -3.45
CA VAL A 89 9.63 16.51 -2.51
C VAL A 89 9.36 17.06 -1.11
N ILE A 90 9.06 18.34 -1.02
CA ILE A 90 8.81 19.02 0.27
C ILE A 90 7.52 18.49 0.90
N ALA A 91 6.46 18.34 0.11
CA ALA A 91 5.19 17.79 0.58
C ALA A 91 5.35 16.34 1.05
N GLY A 92 6.11 15.52 0.32
CA GLY A 92 6.41 14.13 0.70
C GLY A 92 7.14 14.04 2.03
N LEU A 93 8.24 14.78 2.20
CA LEU A 93 9.00 14.80 3.45
C LEU A 93 8.18 15.32 4.64
N ALA A 94 7.41 16.39 4.43
CA ALA A 94 6.51 16.93 5.46
C ALA A 94 5.46 15.88 5.89
N LEU A 95 4.92 15.12 4.94
CA LEU A 95 3.98 14.04 5.23
C LEU A 95 4.64 12.93 6.06
N VAL A 96 5.87 12.52 5.75
CA VAL A 96 6.59 11.50 6.53
C VAL A 96 6.75 11.94 7.99
N PHE A 97 7.24 13.17 8.23
CA PHE A 97 7.42 13.68 9.59
C PHE A 97 6.10 13.82 10.34
N PHE A 98 5.05 14.29 9.64
CA PHE A 98 3.71 14.36 10.22
C PHE A 98 3.22 12.97 10.63
N CYS A 99 3.31 11.97 9.74
CA CYS A 99 2.90 10.61 10.01
C CYS A 99 3.70 9.98 11.15
N GLN A 100 5.02 10.16 11.18
CA GLN A 100 5.89 9.64 12.24
C GLN A 100 5.51 10.22 13.61
N GLY A 101 5.26 11.54 13.68
CA GLY A 101 4.80 12.19 14.90
C GLY A 101 3.40 11.71 15.32
N LEU A 102 2.47 11.62 14.37
CA LEU A 102 1.11 11.15 14.59
C LEU A 102 1.10 9.70 15.12
N THR A 103 1.87 8.81 14.49
CA THR A 103 1.88 7.40 14.87
C THR A 103 2.55 7.17 16.22
N GLY A 104 3.62 7.92 16.51
CA GLY A 104 4.25 7.90 17.83
C GLY A 104 3.30 8.38 18.94
N LEU A 105 2.60 9.49 18.71
CA LEU A 105 1.65 10.04 19.67
C LEU A 105 0.47 9.09 19.91
N LEU A 106 -0.18 8.62 18.85
CA LEU A 106 -1.35 7.74 18.98
C LEU A 106 -0.97 6.39 19.60
N GLY A 107 0.16 5.80 19.19
CA GLY A 107 0.62 4.54 19.75
C GLY A 107 0.89 4.62 21.26
N THR A 108 1.42 5.75 21.74
CA THR A 108 1.67 5.99 23.16
C THR A 108 0.40 6.31 23.94
N LEU A 109 -0.46 7.20 23.43
CA LEU A 109 -1.73 7.58 24.10
C LEU A 109 -2.69 6.40 24.24
N LEU A 110 -2.77 5.55 23.22
CA LEU A 110 -3.68 4.38 23.22
C LEU A 110 -3.05 3.14 23.87
N GLY A 111 -1.79 3.22 24.33
CA GLY A 111 -1.11 2.14 25.01
C GLY A 111 -0.89 0.90 24.13
N TRP A 112 -0.73 1.09 22.82
CA TRP A 112 -0.47 0.02 21.85
C TRP A 112 1.01 -0.33 21.73
N THR A 113 1.90 0.46 22.34
CA THR A 113 3.34 0.21 22.35
C THR A 113 3.71 -1.11 23.04
N ASN A 114 4.66 -1.84 22.44
CA ASN A 114 5.21 -3.10 22.97
C ASN A 114 4.18 -4.20 23.28
N ARG A 115 2.99 -4.16 22.66
CA ARG A 115 2.02 -5.26 22.77
C ARG A 115 2.27 -6.32 21.71
N PRO A 116 2.38 -7.61 22.08
CA PRO A 116 2.50 -8.67 21.09
C PRO A 116 1.17 -8.81 20.36
N VAL A 117 1.26 -8.93 19.03
CA VAL A 117 0.10 -9.18 18.17
C VAL A 117 0.38 -10.46 17.39
N SER A 118 -0.59 -11.37 17.35
CA SER A 118 -0.54 -12.51 16.45
C SER A 118 -0.65 -12.02 15.01
N GLY A 119 0.36 -12.33 14.20
CA GLY A 119 0.34 -12.04 12.77
C GLY A 119 -0.73 -12.86 12.03
N LEU A 120 -0.83 -12.63 10.73
CA LEU A 120 -1.63 -13.49 9.85
C LEU A 120 -1.12 -14.94 9.96
N GLN A 121 -2.04 -15.90 10.02
CA GLN A 121 -1.68 -17.31 10.02
C GLN A 121 -1.33 -17.74 8.60
N ALA A 122 -0.24 -18.48 8.45
CA ALA A 122 0.18 -19.02 7.16
C ALA A 122 -0.86 -20.02 6.63
N VAL A 123 -1.11 -19.96 5.32
CA VAL A 123 -1.98 -20.90 4.61
C VAL A 123 -1.11 -21.82 3.77
N GLU A 124 -1.41 -23.12 3.85
CA GLU A 124 -0.72 -24.16 3.09
C GLU A 124 -1.50 -24.46 1.80
N LEU A 125 -0.86 -24.31 0.64
CA LEU A 125 -1.45 -24.71 -0.65
C LEU A 125 -1.20 -26.20 -0.92
N TRP A 126 -2.24 -27.02 -0.70
CA TRP A 126 -2.26 -28.43 -1.11
C TRP A 126 -2.43 -28.57 -2.63
N PRO A 127 -1.66 -29.40 -3.38
CA PRO A 127 -0.65 -30.38 -2.95
C PRO A 127 0.82 -29.91 -3.05
N LEU A 128 1.07 -28.63 -3.39
CA LEU A 128 2.43 -28.12 -3.58
C LEU A 128 3.21 -27.97 -2.27
N SER A 129 2.53 -27.88 -1.12
CA SER A 129 3.14 -27.80 0.22
C SER A 129 3.86 -29.09 0.64
N GLU A 130 3.56 -30.24 0.04
CA GLU A 130 4.14 -31.54 0.41
C GLU A 130 5.48 -31.85 -0.28
N LEU A 131 5.91 -31.04 -1.25
CA LEU A 131 7.15 -31.29 -1.98
C LEU A 131 8.38 -31.05 -1.08
N PRO A 132 9.34 -32.00 -0.98
CA PRO A 132 10.55 -31.79 -0.19
C PRO A 132 11.36 -30.62 -0.75
N VAL A 133 11.91 -29.78 0.12
CA VAL A 133 12.71 -28.57 -0.18
C VAL A 133 11.91 -27.37 -0.73
N VAL A 134 10.94 -27.58 -1.63
CA VAL A 134 10.19 -26.49 -2.30
C VAL A 134 8.83 -26.21 -1.63
N GLY A 135 8.24 -27.20 -0.93
CA GLY A 135 6.92 -27.09 -0.31
C GLY A 135 6.81 -25.99 0.75
N ARG A 136 7.90 -25.67 1.46
CA ARG A 136 7.95 -24.54 2.41
C ARG A 136 7.81 -23.18 1.76
N VAL A 137 8.08 -23.04 0.46
CA VAL A 137 7.82 -21.79 -0.28
C VAL A 137 6.32 -21.60 -0.53
N PHE A 138 5.52 -22.68 -0.47
CA PHE A 138 4.07 -22.67 -0.68
C PHE A 138 3.26 -22.70 0.63
N VAL A 139 3.92 -22.52 1.77
CA VAL A 139 3.29 -22.20 3.06
C VAL A 139 3.54 -20.72 3.30
N GLN A 140 2.58 -19.88 2.93
CA GLN A 140 2.76 -18.42 2.93
C GLN A 140 1.56 -17.73 3.55
N ASN A 141 1.77 -16.49 3.98
CA ASN A 141 0.65 -15.66 4.41
C ASN A 141 -0.36 -15.47 3.26
N PRO A 142 -1.67 -15.41 3.55
CA PRO A 142 -2.72 -15.08 2.58
C PRO A 142 -2.39 -13.83 1.76
N LEU A 143 -1.70 -12.86 2.39
CA LEU A 143 -1.31 -11.61 1.79
C LEU A 143 -0.30 -11.77 0.64
N VAL A 144 0.56 -12.80 0.68
CA VAL A 144 1.50 -13.10 -0.42
C VAL A 144 0.74 -13.45 -1.69
N TYR A 145 -0.21 -14.38 -1.57
CA TYR A 145 -1.06 -14.77 -2.71
C TYR A 145 -1.94 -13.62 -3.19
N LEU A 146 -2.51 -12.85 -2.25
CA LEU A 146 -3.30 -11.67 -2.57
C LEU A 146 -2.47 -10.62 -3.34
N THR A 147 -1.21 -10.43 -2.96
CA THR A 147 -0.30 -9.47 -3.63
C THR A 147 -0.06 -9.83 -5.09
N VAL A 148 0.08 -11.13 -5.40
CA VAL A 148 0.19 -11.59 -6.80
C VAL A 148 -1.08 -11.28 -7.58
N VAL A 149 -2.25 -11.50 -6.97
CA VAL A 149 -3.54 -11.16 -7.61
C VAL A 149 -3.68 -9.65 -7.81
N ILE A 150 -3.31 -8.84 -6.82
CA ILE A 150 -3.32 -7.37 -6.90
C ILE A 150 -2.36 -6.90 -7.98
N PHE A 151 -1.15 -7.48 -8.07
CA PHE A 151 -0.19 -7.18 -9.13
C PHE A 151 -0.81 -7.37 -10.51
N ILE A 152 -1.40 -8.54 -10.76
CA ILE A 152 -2.06 -8.85 -12.04
C ILE A 152 -3.22 -7.87 -12.29
N ALA A 153 -4.02 -7.57 -11.26
CA ALA A 153 -5.14 -6.65 -11.37
C ALA A 153 -4.69 -5.21 -11.70
N VAL A 154 -3.61 -4.72 -11.09
CA VAL A 154 -3.04 -3.39 -11.35
C VAL A 154 -2.48 -3.31 -12.77
N VAL A 155 -1.73 -4.33 -13.22
CA VAL A 155 -1.23 -4.40 -14.60
C VAL A 155 -2.39 -4.40 -15.60
N TRP A 156 -3.40 -5.23 -15.37
CA TRP A 156 -4.57 -5.29 -16.22
C TRP A 156 -5.36 -3.97 -16.23
N LEU A 157 -5.53 -3.33 -15.07
CA LEU A 157 -6.15 -2.01 -14.94
C LEU A 157 -5.39 -0.99 -15.80
N LEU A 158 -4.06 -0.90 -15.65
CA LEU A 158 -3.26 0.10 -16.34
C LEU A 158 -3.21 -0.12 -17.85
N ASP A 159 -3.08 -1.36 -18.31
CA ASP A 159 -2.83 -1.66 -19.72
C ASP A 159 -4.09 -1.96 -20.53
N ARG A 160 -5.13 -2.53 -19.92
CA ARG A 160 -6.26 -3.10 -20.63
C ARG A 160 -7.59 -2.40 -20.39
N THR A 161 -7.66 -1.41 -19.50
CA THR A 161 -8.90 -0.69 -19.21
C THR A 161 -8.91 0.76 -19.70
N ARG A 162 -10.12 1.30 -19.91
CA ARG A 162 -10.33 2.72 -20.25
C ARG A 162 -9.87 3.64 -19.13
N THR A 163 -10.04 3.23 -17.87
CA THR A 163 -9.61 4.00 -16.70
C THR A 163 -8.09 4.10 -16.64
N GLY A 164 -7.37 2.99 -16.88
CA GLY A 164 -5.90 3.00 -16.98
C GLY A 164 -5.37 3.84 -18.14
N LEU A 165 -6.00 3.78 -19.32
CA LEU A 165 -5.66 4.65 -20.45
C LEU A 165 -5.81 6.13 -20.10
N ARG A 166 -6.95 6.51 -19.49
CA ARG A 166 -7.20 7.89 -19.07
C ARG A 166 -6.24 8.35 -17.97
N LEU A 167 -5.94 7.48 -17.01
CA LEU A 167 -4.97 7.77 -15.95
C LEU A 167 -3.59 8.10 -16.53
N ARG A 168 -3.09 7.27 -17.45
CA ARG A 168 -1.81 7.51 -18.14
C ARG A 168 -1.84 8.78 -18.97
N ALA A 169 -2.94 9.06 -19.68
CA ALA A 169 -3.09 10.29 -20.44
C ALA A 169 -3.03 11.54 -19.54
N VAL A 170 -3.65 11.48 -18.35
CA VAL A 170 -3.58 12.53 -17.32
C VAL A 170 -2.15 12.73 -16.79
N GLY A 171 -1.37 11.65 -16.68
CA GLY A 171 0.03 11.71 -16.27
C GLY A 171 0.96 12.29 -17.33
N GLU A 172 0.82 11.85 -18.58
CA GLU A 172 1.67 12.27 -19.71
C GLU A 172 1.39 13.71 -20.15
N ASN A 173 0.12 14.07 -20.36
CA ASN A 173 -0.27 15.42 -20.76
C ASN A 173 -1.61 15.84 -20.12
N PRO A 174 -1.57 16.48 -18.93
CA PRO A 174 -2.79 16.89 -18.24
C PRO A 174 -3.60 17.93 -19.02
N GLN A 175 -2.95 18.79 -19.82
CA GLN A 175 -3.64 19.83 -20.59
C GLN A 175 -4.46 19.21 -21.73
N ALA A 176 -3.90 18.22 -22.43
CA ALA A 176 -4.62 17.49 -23.48
C ALA A 176 -5.75 16.63 -22.90
N ALA A 177 -5.54 16.02 -21.73
CA ALA A 177 -6.57 15.25 -21.04
C ALA A 177 -7.77 16.13 -20.64
N ASP A 178 -7.51 17.32 -20.09
CA ASP A 178 -8.56 18.27 -19.70
C ASP A 178 -9.34 18.79 -20.93
N ALA A 179 -8.64 19.09 -22.03
CA ALA A 179 -9.28 19.47 -23.30
C ALA A 179 -10.16 18.35 -23.89
N ALA A 180 -9.83 17.09 -23.62
CA ALA A 180 -10.63 15.92 -23.99
C ALA A 180 -11.79 15.63 -23.01
N GLY A 181 -12.02 16.48 -22.00
CA GLY A 181 -13.08 16.35 -21.01
C GLY A 181 -12.79 15.34 -19.89
N ILE A 182 -11.53 14.95 -19.69
CA ILE A 182 -11.11 14.03 -18.62
C ILE A 182 -10.72 14.84 -17.39
N SER A 183 -11.34 14.57 -16.25
CA SER A 183 -11.07 15.29 -15.00
C SER A 183 -9.69 14.93 -14.40
N VAL A 184 -8.67 15.71 -14.74
CA VAL A 184 -7.28 15.55 -14.27
C VAL A 184 -7.21 15.42 -12.75
N LEU A 185 -7.88 16.31 -12.02
CA LEU A 185 -7.86 16.31 -10.55
C LEU A 185 -8.48 15.04 -9.97
N GLY A 186 -9.60 14.58 -10.55
CA GLY A 186 -10.30 13.38 -10.10
C GLY A 186 -9.45 12.12 -10.27
N TYR A 187 -8.80 11.97 -11.42
CA TYR A 187 -7.90 10.83 -11.68
C TYR A 187 -6.66 10.84 -10.77
N ARG A 188 -6.06 12.02 -10.54
CA ARG A 188 -4.91 12.13 -9.62
C ARG A 188 -5.30 11.86 -8.18
N LEU A 189 -6.44 12.39 -7.71
CA LEU A 189 -6.93 12.13 -6.36
C LEU A 189 -7.23 10.64 -6.16
N ALA A 190 -7.94 10.03 -7.11
CA ALA A 190 -8.25 8.60 -7.05
C ALA A 190 -6.98 7.74 -7.05
N ALA A 191 -5.97 8.10 -7.86
CA ALA A 191 -4.69 7.41 -7.88
C ALA A 191 -3.93 7.52 -6.56
N ILE A 192 -3.88 8.72 -5.95
CA ILE A 192 -3.28 8.94 -4.63
C ILE A 192 -3.97 8.08 -3.58
N VAL A 193 -5.30 8.16 -3.47
CA VAL A 193 -6.04 7.41 -2.44
C VAL A 193 -5.95 5.91 -2.65
N ALA A 194 -6.13 5.42 -3.88
CA ALA A 194 -6.04 3.99 -4.18
C ALA A 194 -4.62 3.45 -3.99
N GLY A 195 -3.61 4.21 -4.43
CA GLY A 195 -2.21 3.84 -4.24
C GLY A 195 -1.81 3.82 -2.78
N SER A 196 -2.22 4.82 -2.00
CA SER A 196 -1.97 4.86 -0.55
C SER A 196 -2.73 3.79 0.22
N ALA A 197 -3.94 3.43 -0.20
CA ALA A 197 -4.67 2.31 0.37
C ALA A 197 -3.97 0.96 0.12
N LEU A 198 -3.21 0.81 -0.97
CA LEU A 198 -2.38 -0.39 -1.17
C LEU A 198 -1.12 -0.38 -0.31
N MET A 199 -0.57 0.80 0.01
CA MET A 199 0.63 0.95 0.84
C MET A 199 0.38 0.70 2.32
N GLY A 200 -0.84 0.99 2.80
CA GLY A 200 -1.23 0.88 4.21
C GLY A 200 -1.66 -0.51 4.60
#